data_AF-A0A835XBP6-F1
#
_entry.id   AF-A0A835XBP6-F1
#
_cell.length_a   1.000
_cell.length_b   1.000
_cell.length_c   1.000
_cell.angle_alpha   90.00
_cell.angle_beta   90.00
_cell.angle_gamma   90.00
#
_symmetry.space_group_name_H-M   'P 1'
#
loop_
_entity.id
_entity.type
_entity.pdbx_description
1 polymer ?
#
loop_
_entity_poly.entity_id
_entity_poly.type
_entity_poly.pdbx_seq_one_letter_code
_entity_poly.pdbx_strand_id
1 'polypeptide(L)'
;MILSMFAVAGFGVLLSVFNSLVRKKMVDQVKLKRIMKETRAYQKERMAAMRAKDDEKTAKLNQKSSYMNKMQMEMMTMNMRPMLFTLAPLFIIFIFVLPALFFFTVAVSPVSLNVIPIDYYIFDITCSQGELIGVEYEKDFDGNDVTDNDGNKIVIEEYFCNQENEIRLIGWYILSSISFSGIIMKLTKTSMGMG
;
A
#
# COMPACT_ATOMS: atom_id res chain seq x y z
N MET A 1 20.00 15.86 24.50
CA MET A 1 19.46 16.82 23.51
C MET A 1 20.35 16.90 22.27
N ILE A 2 21.57 17.45 22.34
CA ILE A 2 22.46 17.61 21.16
C ILE A 2 23.02 16.26 20.64
N LEU A 3 23.45 15.37 21.54
CA LEU A 3 23.97 14.05 21.16
C LEU A 3 22.89 13.17 20.47
N SER A 4 21.65 13.23 20.97
CA SER A 4 20.51 12.53 20.40
C SER A 4 20.10 13.10 19.04
N MET A 5 20.22 14.40 18.80
CA MET A 5 19.99 15.00 17.47
C MET A 5 21.00 14.51 16.44
N PHE A 6 22.29 14.46 16.78
CA PHE A 6 23.32 13.94 15.87
C PHE A 6 23.20 12.43 15.64
N ALA A 7 22.80 11.67 16.66
CA ALA A 7 22.53 10.24 16.52
C ALA A 7 21.36 9.97 15.58
N VAL A 8 20.24 10.68 15.73
CA VAL A 8 19.06 10.55 14.86
C VAL A 8 19.36 11.01 13.43
N ALA A 9 20.06 12.13 13.27
CA ALA A 9 20.47 12.63 11.96
C ALA A 9 21.44 11.66 11.25
N GLY A 10 22.44 11.13 11.98
CA GLY A 10 23.38 10.14 11.45
C GLY A 10 22.70 8.85 11.05
N PHE A 11 21.76 8.36 11.85
CA PHE A 11 20.96 7.18 11.53
C PHE A 11 20.07 7.41 10.29
N GLY A 12 19.45 8.59 10.16
CA GLY A 12 18.64 8.95 8.99
C GLY A 12 19.44 9.02 7.69
N VAL A 13 20.66 9.56 7.73
CA VAL A 13 21.59 9.57 6.60
C VAL A 13 21.99 8.15 6.23
N LEU A 14 22.36 7.32 7.22
CA LEU A 14 22.73 5.92 7.00
C LEU A 14 21.57 5.11 6.39
N LEU A 15 20.35 5.30 6.91
CA LEU A 15 19.15 4.64 6.39
C LEU A 15 18.86 5.05 4.94
N SER A 16 19.04 6.34 4.62
CA SER A 16 18.83 6.87 3.28
C SER A 16 19.84 6.32 2.27
N VAL A 17 21.10 6.21 2.67
CA VAL A 17 22.17 5.59 1.88
C VAL A 17 21.91 4.10 1.69
N PHE A 18 21.52 3.39 2.73
CA PHE A 18 21.14 1.97 2.67
C PHE A 18 19.95 1.75 1.73
N ASN A 19 18.90 2.56 1.86
CA ASN A 19 17.70 2.50 1.00
C ASN A 19 18.02 2.82 -0.48
N SER A 20 19.02 3.68 -0.74
CA SER A 20 19.55 3.95 -2.08
C SER A 20 20.36 2.78 -2.66
N LEU A 21 21.22 2.15 -1.84
CA LEU A 21 22.04 1.00 -2.21
C LEU A 21 21.21 -0.23 -2.55
N VAL A 22 20.19 -0.52 -1.73
CA VAL A 22 19.26 -1.64 -1.97
C VAL A 22 18.55 -1.46 -3.31
N ARG A 23 18.07 -0.25 -3.60
CA ARG A 23 17.45 0.07 -4.90
C ARG A 23 18.41 -0.06 -6.08
N LYS A 24 19.67 0.35 -5.92
CA LYS A 24 20.69 0.28 -6.98
C LYS A 24 21.16 -1.15 -7.26
N LYS A 25 21.27 -1.99 -6.23
CA LYS A 25 21.73 -3.39 -6.35
C LYS A 25 20.66 -4.33 -6.91
N MET A 26 19.39 -4.03 -6.71
CA MET A 26 18.28 -4.89 -7.13
C MET A 26 17.77 -4.62 -8.56
N VAL A 27 18.20 -3.54 -9.24
CA VAL A 27 17.65 -3.13 -10.56
C VAL A 27 18.69 -3.07 -11.68
N ASP A 28 18.56 -3.97 -12.66
CA ASP A 28 19.28 -3.89 -13.95
C ASP A 28 18.63 -2.85 -14.87
N GLN A 29 19.07 -1.59 -14.74
CA GLN A 29 18.56 -0.45 -15.53
C GLN A 29 18.65 -0.67 -17.06
N VAL A 30 19.61 -1.45 -17.53
CA VAL A 30 19.84 -1.72 -18.96
C VAL A 30 18.83 -2.74 -19.51
N LYS A 31 18.55 -3.82 -18.76
CA LYS A 31 17.54 -4.83 -19.15
C LYS A 31 16.15 -4.23 -19.13
N LEU A 32 15.86 -3.42 -18.12
CA LEU A 32 14.60 -2.71 -18.00
C LEU A 32 14.34 -1.78 -19.19
N LYS A 33 15.34 -0.99 -19.62
CA LYS A 33 15.24 -0.11 -20.79
C LYS A 33 14.98 -0.86 -22.10
N ARG A 34 15.61 -2.04 -22.29
CA ARG A 34 15.39 -2.88 -23.48
C ARG A 34 13.97 -3.45 -23.50
N ILE A 35 13.53 -4.03 -22.40
CA ILE A 35 12.20 -4.65 -22.28
C ILE A 35 11.11 -3.56 -22.40
N MET A 36 11.31 -2.35 -21.85
CA MET A 36 10.40 -1.21 -22.06
C MET A 36 10.27 -0.82 -23.54
N LYS A 37 11.38 -0.85 -24.30
CA LYS A 37 11.37 -0.51 -25.73
C LYS A 37 10.62 -1.55 -26.55
N GLU A 38 10.88 -2.83 -26.32
CA GLU A 38 10.20 -3.94 -27.01
C GLU A 38 8.71 -3.99 -26.67
N THR A 39 8.34 -3.78 -25.41
CA THR A 39 6.93 -3.77 -24.98
C THR A 39 6.17 -2.59 -25.55
N ARG A 40 6.78 -1.39 -25.63
CA ARG A 40 6.15 -0.22 -26.29
C ARG A 40 5.99 -0.42 -27.79
N ALA A 41 6.97 -1.03 -28.46
CA ALA A 41 6.85 -1.35 -29.89
C ALA A 41 5.69 -2.34 -30.13
N TYR A 42 5.59 -3.40 -29.33
CA TYR A 42 4.48 -4.36 -29.39
C TYR A 42 3.12 -3.72 -29.06
N GLN A 43 3.04 -2.88 -28.02
CA GLN A 43 1.81 -2.16 -27.69
C GLN A 43 1.37 -1.22 -28.82
N LYS A 44 2.31 -0.54 -29.49
CA LYS A 44 2.03 0.34 -30.64
C LYS A 44 1.54 -0.45 -31.86
N GLU A 45 2.17 -1.58 -32.17
CA GLU A 45 1.74 -2.48 -33.26
C GLU A 45 0.37 -3.09 -32.98
N ARG A 46 0.11 -3.54 -31.75
CA ARG A 46 -1.20 -4.07 -31.36
C ARG A 46 -2.28 -3.00 -31.40
N MET A 47 -1.97 -1.79 -30.94
CA MET A 47 -2.91 -0.67 -30.97
C MET A 47 -3.18 -0.20 -32.42
N ALA A 48 -2.19 -0.24 -33.31
CA ALA A 48 -2.39 0.04 -34.74
C ALA A 48 -3.21 -1.05 -35.46
N ALA A 49 -2.95 -2.33 -35.17
CA ALA A 49 -3.71 -3.46 -35.73
C ALA A 49 -5.17 -3.47 -35.25
N MET A 50 -5.42 -3.13 -33.99
CA MET A 50 -6.77 -2.97 -33.43
C MET A 50 -7.51 -1.77 -34.02
N ARG A 51 -6.80 -0.66 -34.30
CA ARG A 51 -7.37 0.50 -35.00
C ARG A 51 -7.68 0.21 -36.47
N ALA A 52 -6.89 -0.64 -37.11
CA ALA A 52 -7.10 -1.07 -38.50
C ALA A 52 -8.15 -2.17 -38.68
N LYS A 53 -8.75 -2.71 -37.59
CA LYS A 53 -9.73 -3.82 -37.60
C LYS A 53 -9.25 -5.05 -38.41
N ASP A 54 -7.95 -5.33 -38.35
CA ASP A 54 -7.30 -6.35 -39.18
C ASP A 54 -7.19 -7.66 -38.38
N ASP A 55 -8.24 -8.48 -38.41
CA ASP A 55 -8.44 -9.67 -37.54
C ASP A 55 -7.33 -10.74 -37.67
N GLU A 56 -6.69 -10.83 -38.84
CA GLU A 56 -5.60 -11.76 -39.07
C GLU A 56 -4.29 -11.31 -38.38
N LYS A 57 -4.04 -9.99 -38.35
CA LYS A 57 -2.88 -9.42 -37.65
C LYS A 57 -3.08 -9.40 -36.15
N THR A 58 -4.31 -9.19 -35.67
CA THR A 58 -4.62 -9.28 -34.23
C THR A 58 -4.49 -10.72 -33.73
N ALA A 59 -4.88 -11.74 -34.51
CA ALA A 59 -4.67 -13.15 -34.18
C ALA A 59 -3.17 -13.52 -34.10
N LYS A 60 -2.35 -13.09 -35.07
CA LYS A 60 -0.88 -13.30 -35.05
C LYS A 60 -0.20 -12.57 -33.88
N LEU A 61 -0.64 -11.36 -33.52
CA LEU A 61 -0.15 -10.66 -32.33
C LEU A 61 -0.63 -11.29 -31.02
N ASN A 62 -1.83 -11.88 -30.99
CA ASN A 62 -2.35 -12.59 -29.82
C ASN A 62 -1.56 -13.87 -29.54
N GLN A 63 -1.05 -14.59 -30.54
CA GLN A 63 -0.11 -15.69 -30.30
C GLN A 63 1.20 -15.22 -29.64
N LYS A 64 1.70 -14.04 -30.01
CA LYS A 64 2.84 -13.40 -29.34
C LYS A 64 2.50 -12.84 -27.95
N SER A 65 1.23 -12.79 -27.55
CA SER A 65 0.82 -12.22 -26.26
C SER A 65 1.38 -13.00 -25.07
N SER A 66 1.51 -14.32 -25.15
CA SER A 66 2.07 -15.13 -24.05
C SER A 66 3.55 -14.79 -23.81
N TYR A 67 4.34 -14.69 -24.88
CA TYR A 67 5.74 -14.23 -24.83
C TYR A 67 5.84 -12.80 -24.28
N MET A 68 4.98 -11.90 -24.75
CA MET A 68 4.93 -10.51 -24.29
C MET A 68 4.40 -10.36 -22.85
N ASN A 69 3.50 -11.25 -22.40
CA ASN A 69 2.95 -11.26 -21.04
C ASN A 69 4.01 -11.73 -20.05
N LYS A 70 4.82 -12.73 -20.43
CA LYS A 70 6.00 -13.14 -19.66
C LYS A 70 7.02 -12.00 -19.56
N MET A 71 7.31 -11.31 -20.67
CA MET A 71 8.20 -10.15 -20.66
C MET A 71 7.61 -8.94 -19.89
N GLN A 72 6.29 -8.74 -19.90
CA GLN A 72 5.60 -7.74 -19.08
C GLN A 72 5.65 -8.08 -17.59
N MET A 73 5.52 -9.36 -17.22
CA MET A 73 5.72 -9.82 -15.84
C MET A 73 7.17 -9.67 -15.38
N GLU A 74 8.15 -9.97 -16.24
CA GLU A 74 9.56 -9.71 -15.95
C GLU A 74 9.85 -8.20 -15.79
N MET A 75 9.22 -7.34 -16.60
CA MET A 75 9.29 -5.89 -16.43
C MET A 75 8.70 -5.43 -15.08
N MET A 76 7.51 -5.93 -14.75
CA MET A 76 6.80 -5.58 -13.53
C MET A 76 7.60 -6.02 -12.30
N THR A 77 8.12 -7.24 -12.29
CA THR A 77 8.89 -7.78 -11.17
C THR A 77 10.26 -7.10 -10.99
N MET A 78 10.91 -6.62 -12.05
CA MET A 78 12.15 -5.83 -11.93
C MET A 78 11.95 -4.45 -11.28
N ASN A 79 10.76 -3.85 -11.44
CA ASN A 79 10.43 -2.54 -10.84
C ASN A 79 9.64 -2.64 -9.53
N MET A 80 8.94 -3.75 -9.27
CA MET A 80 8.19 -3.97 -8.04
C MET A 80 9.04 -4.54 -6.90
N ARG A 81 10.06 -5.36 -7.20
CA ARG A 81 10.99 -5.88 -6.17
C ARG A 81 11.65 -4.78 -5.36
N PRO A 82 12.17 -3.69 -5.96
CA PRO A 82 12.74 -2.57 -5.20
C PRO A 82 11.68 -1.87 -4.35
N MET A 83 10.46 -1.71 -4.87
CA MET A 83 9.38 -1.06 -4.13
C MET A 83 8.98 -1.89 -2.90
N LEU A 84 8.78 -3.20 -3.06
CA LEU A 84 8.39 -4.11 -1.98
C LEU A 84 9.45 -4.15 -0.86
N PHE A 85 10.74 -4.18 -1.21
CA PHE A 85 11.81 -4.17 -0.20
C PHE A 85 11.87 -2.87 0.61
N THR A 86 11.44 -1.76 0.01
CA THR A 86 11.43 -0.44 0.67
C THR A 86 10.11 -0.15 1.40
N LEU A 87 9.04 -0.83 1.00
CA LEU A 87 7.71 -0.72 1.57
C LEU A 87 7.49 -1.73 2.72
N ALA A 88 8.07 -2.93 2.64
CA ALA A 88 7.92 -3.98 3.64
C ALA A 88 8.38 -3.57 5.05
N PRO A 89 9.52 -2.88 5.26
CA PRO A 89 9.92 -2.43 6.58
C PRO A 89 8.93 -1.42 7.17
N LEU A 90 8.36 -0.57 6.32
CA LEU A 90 7.32 0.38 6.71
C LEU A 90 6.02 -0.33 7.07
N PHE A 91 5.60 -1.34 6.30
CA PHE A 91 4.41 -2.14 6.61
C PHE A 91 4.57 -2.95 7.90
N ILE A 92 5.76 -3.50 8.17
CA ILE A 92 6.05 -4.21 9.43
C ILE A 92 5.87 -3.28 10.61
N ILE A 93 6.39 -2.06 10.54
CA ILE A 93 6.21 -1.03 11.57
C ILE A 93 4.72 -0.64 11.68
N PHE A 94 4.03 -0.48 10.55
CA PHE A 94 2.62 -0.12 10.51
C PHE A 94 1.71 -1.20 11.11
N ILE A 95 2.03 -2.48 10.91
CA ILE A 95 1.28 -3.61 11.48
C ILE A 95 1.62 -3.87 12.95
N PHE A 96 2.83 -3.55 13.40
CA PHE A 96 3.24 -3.87 14.78
C PHE A 96 3.06 -2.71 15.77
N VAL A 97 3.27 -1.46 15.32
CA VAL A 97 3.29 -0.28 16.21
C VAL A 97 1.96 0.47 16.20
N LEU A 98 1.30 0.56 15.04
CA LEU A 98 0.09 1.35 14.90
C LEU A 98 -1.25 0.68 15.31
N PRO A 99 -1.39 -0.65 15.50
CA PRO A 99 -2.64 -1.21 16.04
C PRO A 99 -3.06 -0.58 17.36
N ALA A 100 -2.09 -0.36 18.24
CA ALA A 100 -2.30 0.32 19.53
C ALA A 100 -2.72 1.79 19.38
N LEU A 101 -2.56 2.38 18.20
CA LEU A 101 -2.89 3.78 17.94
C LEU A 101 -4.12 3.96 17.04
N PHE A 102 -4.62 2.93 16.35
CA PHE A 102 -5.73 3.09 15.40
C PHE A 102 -7.06 3.49 16.05
N PHE A 103 -7.22 3.23 17.34
CA PHE A 103 -8.47 3.50 18.06
C PHE A 103 -8.58 4.93 18.61
N PHE A 104 -7.53 5.74 18.55
CA PHE A 104 -7.63 7.13 19.01
C PHE A 104 -8.41 8.01 18.02
N THR A 105 -9.31 8.81 18.58
CA THR A 105 -10.10 9.82 17.88
C THR A 105 -9.23 11.04 17.56
N VAL A 106 -9.24 11.49 16.31
CA VAL A 106 -8.38 12.60 15.83
C VAL A 106 -9.18 13.78 15.36
N ALA A 107 -10.39 13.55 14.82
CA ALA A 107 -11.26 14.60 14.35
C ALA A 107 -12.73 14.17 14.50
N VAL A 108 -13.62 15.14 14.59
CA VAL A 108 -15.08 14.91 14.54
C VAL A 108 -15.59 15.59 13.29
N SER A 109 -16.30 14.83 12.44
CA SER A 109 -16.89 15.36 11.21
C SER A 109 -18.37 15.67 11.42
N PRO A 110 -18.91 16.74 10.81
CA PRO A 110 -20.33 17.09 10.95
C PRO A 110 -21.25 16.22 10.07
N VAL A 111 -20.69 15.39 9.20
CA VAL A 111 -21.41 14.51 8.25
C VAL A 111 -20.73 13.15 8.26
N SER A 112 -21.51 12.07 8.22
CA SER A 112 -20.98 10.72 8.09
C SER A 112 -20.25 10.57 6.74
N LEU A 113 -18.96 10.26 6.79
CA LEU A 113 -18.10 10.12 5.61
C LEU A 113 -17.94 8.65 5.21
N ASN A 114 -18.96 7.84 5.44
CA ASN A 114 -18.96 6.44 5.04
C ASN A 114 -19.32 6.28 3.56
N VAL A 115 -18.38 6.70 2.71
CA VAL A 115 -18.55 6.76 1.24
C VAL A 115 -18.17 5.45 0.54
N ILE A 116 -17.60 4.48 1.27
CA ILE A 116 -17.18 3.20 0.72
C ILE A 116 -18.05 2.10 1.36
N PRO A 117 -19.11 1.62 0.66
CA PRO A 117 -19.91 0.49 1.13
C PRO A 117 -19.14 -0.80 0.86
N ILE A 118 -18.12 -1.07 1.68
CA ILE A 118 -17.51 -2.40 1.78
C ILE A 118 -18.02 -2.96 3.11
N ASP A 119 -18.61 -4.15 3.10
CA ASP A 119 -19.21 -4.84 4.27
C ASP A 119 -18.19 -5.26 5.36
N TYR A 120 -17.08 -4.53 5.47
CA TYR A 120 -15.97 -4.80 6.36
C TYR A 120 -15.74 -3.57 7.24
N TYR A 121 -16.37 -3.59 8.43
CA TYR A 121 -16.39 -2.55 9.48
C TYR A 121 -15.01 -1.94 9.86
N ILE A 122 -13.90 -2.56 9.44
CA ILE A 122 -12.53 -2.04 9.64
C ILE A 122 -12.26 -0.75 8.84
N PHE A 123 -13.04 -0.46 7.79
CA PHE A 123 -12.83 0.72 6.93
C PHE A 123 -13.82 1.84 7.13
N ASP A 124 -14.69 1.75 8.14
CA ASP A 124 -15.62 2.83 8.43
C ASP A 124 -14.84 4.07 8.86
N ILE A 125 -14.91 5.11 8.04
CA ILE A 125 -14.16 6.36 8.24
C ILE A 125 -14.74 7.13 9.43
N THR A 126 -16.06 7.01 9.61
CA THR A 126 -16.84 7.60 10.69
C THR A 126 -17.61 6.52 11.40
N CYS A 127 -17.56 6.55 12.72
CA CYS A 127 -18.22 5.57 13.58
C CYS A 127 -19.56 6.11 14.13
N SER A 128 -20.52 5.21 14.37
CA SER A 128 -21.79 5.52 15.03
C SER A 128 -21.64 5.53 16.55
N GLN A 129 -22.46 6.31 17.26
CA GLN A 129 -22.39 6.39 18.71
C GLN A 129 -22.69 5.03 19.36
N GLY A 130 -21.83 4.59 20.29
CA GLY A 130 -22.00 3.33 21.02
C GLY A 130 -21.64 2.06 20.24
N GLU A 131 -21.10 2.19 19.03
CA GLU A 131 -20.60 1.06 18.24
C GLU A 131 -19.30 0.50 18.85
N LEU A 132 -19.10 -0.82 18.75
CA LEU A 132 -17.87 -1.53 19.14
C LEU A 132 -16.87 -1.48 17.98
N ILE A 133 -15.74 -0.79 18.15
CA ILE A 133 -14.79 -0.56 17.06
C ILE A 133 -13.59 -1.49 17.14
N GLY A 134 -13.25 -1.94 18.35
CA GLY A 134 -12.11 -2.82 18.56
C GLY A 134 -12.16 -3.49 19.92
N VAL A 135 -11.68 -4.72 19.94
CA VAL A 135 -11.50 -5.52 21.14
C VAL A 135 -10.03 -5.94 21.15
N GLU A 136 -9.33 -5.56 22.21
CA GLU A 136 -7.96 -6.00 22.44
C GLU A 136 -7.99 -7.29 23.26
N TYR A 137 -7.45 -8.37 22.68
CA TYR A 137 -7.42 -9.69 23.31
C TYR A 137 -6.08 -9.92 24.00
N GLU A 138 -6.13 -10.57 25.15
CA GLU A 138 -4.94 -10.99 25.87
C GLU A 138 -4.15 -11.99 25.02
N LYS A 139 -2.85 -11.72 24.86
CA LYS A 139 -1.94 -12.59 24.12
C LYS A 139 -0.93 -13.21 25.07
N ASP A 140 -0.70 -14.51 24.88
CA ASP A 140 0.36 -15.22 25.57
C ASP A 140 1.75 -14.76 25.07
N PHE A 141 2.79 -15.23 25.76
CA PHE A 141 4.19 -14.92 25.41
C PHE A 141 4.57 -15.38 23.98
N ASP A 142 3.86 -16.37 23.44
CA ASP A 142 4.06 -16.89 22.08
C ASP A 142 3.19 -16.17 21.01
N GLY A 143 2.34 -15.22 21.43
CA GLY A 143 1.52 -14.36 20.58
C GLY A 143 0.15 -14.93 20.19
N ASN A 144 -0.30 -16.01 20.81
CA ASN A 144 -1.63 -16.60 20.63
C ASN A 144 -2.65 -15.96 21.56
N ASP A 145 -3.92 -15.94 21.14
CA ASP A 145 -5.01 -15.41 21.95
C ASP A 145 -5.28 -16.32 23.16
N VAL A 146 -5.20 -15.75 24.36
CA VAL A 146 -5.51 -16.46 25.60
C VAL A 146 -7.01 -16.65 25.69
N THR A 147 -7.44 -17.90 25.88
CA THR A 147 -8.84 -18.26 26.07
C THR A 147 -9.13 -18.63 27.52
N ASP A 148 -10.29 -18.21 28.02
CA ASP A 148 -10.85 -18.66 29.29
C ASP A 148 -11.19 -20.17 29.22
N ASN A 149 -11.55 -20.77 30.35
CA ASN A 149 -11.89 -22.19 30.52
C ASN A 149 -13.04 -22.65 29.62
N ASP A 150 -13.87 -21.71 29.17
CA ASP A 150 -14.99 -21.93 28.24
C ASP A 150 -14.61 -21.78 26.75
N GLY A 151 -13.35 -21.49 26.45
CA GLY A 151 -12.85 -21.30 25.09
C GLY A 151 -13.08 -19.90 24.50
N ASN A 152 -13.57 -18.95 25.30
CA ASN A 152 -13.76 -17.55 24.90
C ASN A 152 -12.45 -16.77 25.04
N LYS A 153 -12.10 -15.92 24.07
CA LYS A 153 -10.89 -15.08 24.15
C LYS A 153 -11.03 -14.05 25.27
N ILE A 154 -9.99 -13.92 26.09
CA ILE A 154 -9.95 -12.95 27.19
C ILE A 154 -9.78 -11.55 26.60
N VAL A 155 -10.68 -10.65 26.97
CA VAL A 155 -10.69 -9.25 26.52
C VAL A 155 -9.95 -8.40 27.56
N ILE A 156 -8.95 -7.64 27.11
CA ILE A 156 -8.21 -6.68 27.95
C ILE A 156 -8.93 -5.34 27.96
N GLU A 157 -9.30 -4.83 26.79
CA GLU A 157 -9.88 -3.50 26.64
C GLU A 157 -10.84 -3.44 25.45
N GLU A 158 -12.00 -2.82 25.67
CA GLU A 158 -13.03 -2.59 24.65
C GLU A 158 -13.05 -1.10 24.28
N TYR A 159 -12.90 -0.80 22.98
CA TYR A 159 -12.88 0.57 22.49
C TYR A 159 -14.24 0.94 21.90
N PHE A 160 -14.92 1.89 22.54
CA PHE A 160 -16.23 2.42 22.15
C PHE A 160 -16.13 3.79 21.46
N CYS A 161 -17.17 4.18 20.73
CA CYS A 161 -17.34 5.51 20.18
C CYS A 161 -18.06 6.42 21.16
N ASN A 162 -17.39 7.51 21.58
CA ASN A 162 -17.93 8.44 22.56
C ASN A 162 -18.93 9.44 21.92
N GLN A 163 -18.65 9.90 20.70
CA GLN A 163 -19.47 10.83 19.93
C GLN A 163 -19.78 10.31 18.51
N GLU A 164 -20.88 10.79 17.92
CA GLU A 164 -21.23 10.51 16.53
C GLU A 164 -20.21 11.14 15.57
N ASN A 165 -19.89 10.42 14.48
CA ASN A 165 -19.04 10.89 13.38
C ASN A 165 -17.58 11.17 13.76
N GLU A 166 -17.07 10.46 14.77
CA GLU A 166 -15.66 10.44 15.10
C GLU A 166 -14.82 9.80 13.99
N ILE A 167 -13.78 10.52 13.55
CA ILE A 167 -12.75 10.05 12.63
C ILE A 167 -11.56 9.59 13.45
N ARG A 168 -11.21 8.32 13.24
CA ARG A 168 -10.10 7.64 13.90
C ARG A 168 -8.79 7.82 13.15
N LEU A 169 -7.67 7.56 13.83
CA LEU A 169 -6.33 7.66 13.26
C LEU A 169 -6.20 6.87 11.93
N ILE A 170 -6.81 5.68 11.85
CA ILE A 170 -6.79 4.87 10.63
C ILE A 170 -7.57 5.49 9.47
N GLY A 171 -8.80 5.97 9.73
CA GLY A 171 -9.62 6.64 8.73
C GLY A 171 -8.97 7.93 8.22
N TRP A 172 -8.39 8.72 9.12
CA TRP A 172 -7.64 9.93 8.77
C TRP A 172 -6.38 9.64 7.95
N TYR A 173 -5.63 8.59 8.31
CA TYR A 173 -4.46 8.14 7.55
C TYR A 173 -4.84 7.69 6.13
N ILE A 174 -5.91 6.93 5.98
CA ILE A 174 -6.38 6.47 4.66
C ILE A 174 -6.83 7.67 3.82
N LEU A 175 -7.63 8.57 4.38
CA LEU A 175 -8.11 9.77 3.69
C LEU A 175 -6.96 10.66 3.19
N SER A 176 -5.96 10.88 4.05
CA SER A 176 -4.77 11.65 3.68
C SER A 176 -3.91 10.92 2.65
N SER A 177 -3.65 9.63 2.82
CA SER A 177 -2.78 8.85 1.91
C SER A 177 -3.34 8.77 0.50
N ILE A 178 -4.66 8.58 0.33
CA ILE A 178 -5.32 8.55 -0.99
C ILE A 178 -5.18 9.93 -1.67
N SER A 179 -5.41 11.00 -0.90
CA SER A 179 -5.32 12.38 -1.40
C SER A 179 -3.88 12.75 -1.81
N PHE A 180 -2.89 12.37 -1.02
CA PHE A 180 -1.48 12.70 -1.29
C PHE A 180 -0.85 11.78 -2.35
N SER A 181 -1.29 10.53 -2.50
CA SER A 181 -0.76 9.59 -3.50
C SER A 181 -0.88 10.15 -4.92
N GLY A 182 -2.03 10.76 -5.25
CA GLY A 182 -2.25 11.41 -6.54
C GLY A 182 -1.28 12.57 -6.83
N ILE A 183 -0.96 13.35 -5.79
CA ILE A 183 -0.02 14.49 -5.88
C ILE A 183 1.42 13.99 -6.03
N ILE A 184 1.80 12.99 -5.23
CA ILE A 184 3.15 12.39 -5.26
C ILE A 184 3.43 11.79 -6.63
N MET A 185 2.48 11.05 -7.22
CA MET A 185 2.64 10.45 -8.55
C MET A 185 2.84 11.48 -9.68
N LYS A 186 2.24 12.67 -9.54
CA LYS A 186 2.47 13.79 -10.48
C LYS A 186 3.86 14.40 -10.31
N LEU A 187 4.34 14.53 -9.07
CA LEU A 187 5.66 15.09 -8.76
C LEU A 187 6.81 14.14 -9.13
N THR A 188 6.66 12.84 -8.84
CA THR A 188 7.69 11.82 -9.11
C THR A 188 7.77 11.40 -10.58
N LYS A 189 6.84 11.87 -11.43
CA LYS A 189 6.67 11.41 -12.83
C LYS A 189 6.61 9.88 -12.95
N THR A 190 6.15 9.19 -11.91
CA THR A 190 5.91 7.73 -11.95
C THR A 190 4.52 7.40 -12.50
N SER A 191 3.73 8.41 -12.86
CA SER A 191 2.60 8.23 -13.78
C SER A 191 3.11 7.52 -15.03
N MET A 192 2.77 6.24 -15.16
CA MET A 192 2.69 5.61 -16.46
C MET A 192 1.63 6.43 -17.21
N GLY A 193 2.10 7.39 -18.02
CA GLY A 193 1.24 8.14 -18.91
C GLY A 193 0.53 7.14 -19.81
N MET A 194 -0.75 6.88 -19.52
CA MET A 194 -1.70 6.45 -20.52
C MET A 194 -2.03 7.70 -21.35
N GLY A 195 -1.13 8.02 -22.27
CA GLY A 195 -1.24 9.09 -23.26
C GLY A 195 -0.48 8.68 -24.50
#